data_AF-A0A0Q4E0V3-F1
#
_entry.id   AF-A0A0Q4E0V3-F1
#
_cell.length_a   1.000
_cell.length_b   1.000
_cell.length_c   1.000
_cell.angle_alpha   90.00
_cell.angle_beta   90.00
_cell.angle_gamma   90.00
#
_symmetry.space_group_name_H-M   'P 1'
#
loop_
_entity.id
_entity.type
_entity.pdbx_description
1 polymer ?
#
loop_
_entity_poly.entity_id
_entity_poly.type
_entity_poly.pdbx_seq_one_letter_code
_entity_poly.pdbx_strand_id
1 'polypeptide(L)'
;MKLVDQGSFMHVSSLKLDIGNTAQALERHEDFESCIRAHYQVLLGPYSKRPFFYKSAMKYSRLMVSFALFSEYFSKPTALLCEVKAFCVARGYCSRNSLESIFLLFRALGFMVVDAHPEDSRFRVYAPSDEACREVRLMLTSITDSLALMCPEKDLFRTMREMDDRSFLALYFKGFAQILADEMTVDVLLPDCYWLVKKDAGHLLMLAIYNDAFSPENERMTFKSSSYLALAQQLSVSKTHIIRMVREGVEKGYFKVHAKKQLEVLPAFVRLVRRFMAFSFAVGLHAVERGKRDAC
;
A
#
# COMPACT_ATOMS: atom_id res chain seq x y z
N MET A 1 34.89 3.99 -20.85
CA MET A 1 33.56 3.82 -21.46
C MET A 1 32.93 2.61 -20.79
N LYS A 2 32.04 2.82 -19.80
CA LYS A 2 31.42 1.72 -19.05
C LYS A 2 30.35 1.09 -19.94
N LEU A 3 30.48 -0.21 -20.20
CA LEU A 3 29.40 -1.05 -20.71
C LEU A 3 28.25 -0.96 -19.71
N VAL A 4 27.20 -0.22 -20.09
CA VAL A 4 25.93 -0.21 -19.37
C VAL A 4 25.29 -1.57 -19.60
N ASP A 5 24.97 -2.24 -18.51
CA ASP A 5 24.33 -3.54 -18.44
C ASP A 5 22.98 -3.53 -19.18
N GLN A 6 22.99 -3.98 -20.43
CA GLN A 6 21.80 -4.08 -21.28
C GLN A 6 20.80 -5.14 -20.76
N GLY A 7 21.26 -6.10 -19.95
CA GLY A 7 20.42 -7.15 -19.39
C GLY A 7 19.49 -6.65 -18.28
N SER A 8 20.01 -5.82 -17.38
CA SER A 8 19.22 -5.18 -16.32
C SER A 8 18.12 -4.26 -16.90
N PHE A 9 18.44 -3.50 -17.96
CA PHE A 9 17.48 -2.59 -18.60
C PHE A 9 16.33 -3.32 -19.30
N MET A 10 16.61 -4.43 -20.00
CA MET A 10 15.57 -5.23 -20.65
C MET A 10 14.65 -5.94 -19.64
N HIS A 11 15.21 -6.48 -18.55
CA HIS A 11 14.44 -7.17 -17.51
C HIS A 11 13.44 -6.23 -16.80
N VAL A 12 13.88 -5.01 -16.44
CA VAL A 12 13.02 -3.99 -15.81
C VAL A 12 11.89 -3.55 -16.75
N SER A 13 12.19 -3.43 -18.05
CA SER A 13 11.18 -3.08 -19.06
C SER A 13 10.11 -4.17 -19.25
N SER A 14 10.49 -5.45 -19.17
CA SER A 14 9.59 -6.59 -19.24
C SER A 14 8.68 -6.67 -18.02
N LEU A 15 9.25 -6.56 -16.80
CA LEU A 15 8.45 -6.64 -15.57
C LEU A 15 7.43 -5.51 -15.47
N LYS A 16 7.82 -4.29 -15.85
CA LYS A 16 6.89 -3.16 -15.88
C LYS A 16 5.72 -3.41 -16.84
N LEU A 17 6.00 -3.99 -18.01
CA LEU A 17 4.98 -4.36 -18.98
C LEU A 17 4.07 -5.46 -18.43
N ASP A 18 4.65 -6.48 -17.78
CA ASP A 18 3.89 -7.59 -17.19
C ASP A 18 2.95 -7.09 -16.08
N ILE A 19 3.43 -6.27 -15.16
CA ILE A 19 2.59 -5.66 -14.11
C ILE A 19 1.50 -4.78 -14.74
N GLY A 20 1.83 -4.02 -15.79
CA GLY A 20 0.85 -3.22 -16.53
C GLY A 20 -0.25 -4.06 -17.18
N ASN A 21 0.11 -5.17 -17.82
CA ASN A 21 -0.82 -6.11 -18.44
C ASN A 21 -1.70 -6.79 -17.39
N THR A 22 -1.10 -7.25 -16.29
CA THR A 22 -1.83 -7.81 -15.13
C THR A 22 -2.81 -6.79 -14.57
N ALA A 23 -2.39 -5.54 -14.34
CA ALA A 23 -3.28 -4.50 -13.82
C ALA A 23 -4.47 -4.26 -14.76
N GLN A 24 -4.23 -4.20 -16.07
CA GLN A 24 -5.31 -4.03 -17.05
C GLN A 24 -6.29 -5.21 -17.07
N ALA A 25 -5.80 -6.44 -16.92
CA ALA A 25 -6.65 -7.63 -16.83
C ALA A 25 -7.51 -7.61 -15.57
N LEU A 26 -6.90 -7.32 -14.40
CA LEU A 26 -7.60 -7.22 -13.13
C LEU A 26 -8.64 -6.09 -13.13
N GLU A 27 -8.33 -4.93 -13.71
CA GLU A 27 -9.26 -3.81 -13.80
C GLU A 27 -10.55 -4.16 -14.60
N ARG A 28 -10.45 -5.09 -15.55
CA ARG A 28 -11.58 -5.56 -16.39
C ARG A 28 -12.34 -6.74 -15.78
N HIS A 29 -11.88 -7.28 -14.66
CA HIS A 29 -12.53 -8.41 -14.00
C HIS A 29 -13.91 -8.01 -13.45
N GLU A 30 -14.89 -8.91 -13.53
CA GLU A 30 -16.26 -8.63 -13.09
C GLU A 30 -16.34 -8.28 -11.59
N ASP A 31 -15.57 -8.99 -10.77
CA ASP A 31 -15.43 -8.74 -9.32
C ASP A 31 -14.50 -7.58 -8.94
N PHE A 32 -13.99 -6.80 -9.89
CA PHE A 32 -13.02 -5.75 -9.55
C PHE A 32 -13.60 -4.72 -8.57
N GLU A 33 -14.85 -4.29 -8.78
CA GLU A 33 -15.52 -3.32 -7.91
C GLU A 33 -15.84 -3.89 -6.52
N SER A 34 -16.24 -5.17 -6.45
CA SER A 34 -16.48 -5.85 -5.16
C SER A 34 -15.18 -5.99 -4.38
N CYS A 35 -14.06 -6.25 -5.06
CA CYS A 35 -12.73 -6.30 -4.46
C CYS A 35 -12.25 -4.96 -3.89
N ILE A 36 -12.48 -3.83 -4.59
CA ILE A 36 -12.14 -2.49 -4.06
C ILE A 36 -12.93 -2.21 -2.76
N ARG A 37 -14.23 -2.55 -2.76
CA ARG A 37 -15.09 -2.40 -1.57
C ARG A 37 -14.59 -3.27 -0.42
N ALA A 38 -14.32 -4.55 -0.66
CA ALA A 38 -13.82 -5.47 0.34
C ALA A 38 -12.48 -5.01 0.92
N HIS A 39 -11.56 -4.56 0.06
CA HIS A 39 -10.27 -4.01 0.46
C HIS A 39 -10.44 -2.84 1.44
N TYR A 40 -11.31 -1.89 1.10
CA TYR A 40 -11.61 -0.74 1.96
C TYR A 40 -12.18 -1.15 3.32
N GLN A 41 -13.13 -2.10 3.36
CA GLN A 41 -13.74 -2.56 4.60
C GLN A 41 -12.73 -3.23 5.54
N VAL A 42 -11.83 -4.05 5.00
CA VAL A 42 -10.76 -4.67 5.79
C VAL A 42 -9.86 -3.60 6.41
N LEU A 43 -9.47 -2.58 5.65
CA LEU A 43 -8.61 -1.51 6.16
C LEU A 43 -9.30 -0.63 7.23
N LEU A 44 -10.62 -0.43 7.14
CA LEU A 44 -11.38 0.35 8.13
C LEU A 44 -11.39 -0.29 9.53
N GLY A 45 -11.31 -1.62 9.61
CA GLY A 45 -11.33 -2.37 10.88
C GLY A 45 -10.21 -1.92 11.83
N PRO A 46 -8.92 -2.16 11.49
CA PRO A 46 -7.78 -1.71 12.30
C PRO A 46 -7.76 -0.18 12.47
N TYR A 47 -8.10 0.54 11.40
CA TYR A 47 -8.09 1.99 11.40
C TYR A 47 -9.00 2.59 12.49
N SER A 48 -10.22 2.08 12.63
CA SER A 48 -11.17 2.57 13.63
C SER A 48 -10.73 2.31 15.07
N LYS A 49 -9.92 1.27 15.31
CA LYS A 49 -9.39 0.91 16.64
C LYS A 49 -8.23 1.80 17.09
N ARG A 50 -7.30 2.13 16.18
CA ARG A 50 -6.11 2.96 16.48
C ARG A 50 -5.92 4.05 15.41
N PRO A 51 -6.86 5.00 15.26
CA PRO A 51 -6.88 5.91 14.11
C PRO A 51 -5.65 6.81 14.00
N PHE A 52 -5.12 7.29 15.12
CA PHE A 52 -3.90 8.12 15.11
C PHE A 52 -2.68 7.36 14.61
N PHE A 53 -2.59 6.07 14.92
CA PHE A 53 -1.52 5.21 14.42
C PHE A 53 -1.73 4.93 12.93
N TYR A 54 -2.88 4.37 12.53
CA TYR A 54 -3.09 3.93 11.14
C TYR A 54 -3.19 5.08 10.14
N LYS A 55 -3.71 6.26 10.49
CA LYS A 55 -3.71 7.41 9.57
C LYS A 55 -2.32 7.86 9.18
N SER A 56 -1.38 7.68 10.09
CA SER A 56 0.03 7.99 9.91
C SER A 56 0.77 6.82 9.25
N ALA A 57 0.55 5.59 9.71
CA ALA A 57 1.21 4.39 9.18
C ALA A 57 0.82 4.10 7.72
N MET A 58 -0.45 4.34 7.36
CA MET A 58 -0.98 4.14 6.00
C MET A 58 -0.66 5.29 5.04
N LYS A 59 0.04 6.35 5.50
CA LYS A 59 0.64 7.31 4.58
C LYS A 59 1.66 6.56 3.73
N TYR A 60 1.59 6.73 2.41
CA TYR A 60 2.35 5.90 1.46
C TYR A 60 3.84 5.76 1.82
N SER A 61 4.49 6.89 2.13
CA SER A 61 5.91 6.90 2.52
C SER A 61 6.22 6.04 3.74
N ARG A 62 5.33 6.01 4.75
CA ARG A 62 5.54 5.23 5.98
C ARG A 62 5.20 3.76 5.77
N LEU A 63 4.17 3.48 4.97
CA LEU A 63 3.85 2.13 4.54
C LEU A 63 5.05 1.49 3.80
N MET A 64 5.71 2.24 2.93
CA MET A 64 6.91 1.77 2.23
C MET A 64 8.11 1.54 3.16
N VAL A 65 8.25 2.32 4.23
CA VAL A 65 9.26 2.03 5.28
C VAL A 65 8.95 0.70 5.97
N SER A 66 7.69 0.45 6.33
CA SER A 66 7.28 -0.84 6.91
C SER A 66 7.54 -1.99 5.94
N PHE A 67 7.18 -1.84 4.66
CA PHE A 67 7.39 -2.89 3.67
C PHE A 67 8.88 -3.15 3.41
N ALA A 68 9.73 -2.11 3.43
CA ALA A 68 11.18 -2.28 3.35
C ALA A 68 11.74 -3.03 4.59
N LEU A 69 11.27 -2.71 5.80
CA LEU A 69 11.63 -3.44 7.02
C LEU A 69 11.27 -4.93 6.91
N PHE A 70 10.07 -5.26 6.45
CA PHE A 70 9.66 -6.65 6.30
C PHE A 70 10.38 -7.37 5.16
N SER A 71 10.57 -6.70 4.02
CA SER A 71 11.31 -7.24 2.88
C SER A 71 12.74 -7.61 3.26
N GLU A 72 13.44 -6.72 3.96
CA GLU A 72 14.79 -6.98 4.45
C GLU A 72 14.81 -8.12 5.48
N TYR A 73 13.90 -8.09 6.47
CA TYR A 73 13.83 -9.09 7.53
C TYR A 73 13.60 -10.51 7.02
N PHE A 74 12.69 -10.68 6.05
CA PHE A 74 12.35 -12.00 5.53
C PHE A 74 13.28 -12.48 4.40
N SER A 75 14.07 -11.59 3.79
CA SER A 75 14.97 -11.94 2.68
C SER A 75 16.41 -12.20 3.14
N LYS A 76 16.83 -11.67 4.29
CA LYS A 76 18.21 -11.82 4.78
C LYS A 76 18.26 -12.62 6.08
N PRO A 77 19.29 -13.47 6.27
CA PRO A 77 19.53 -14.14 7.56
C PRO A 77 19.75 -13.16 8.72
N THR A 78 20.28 -11.97 8.42
CA THR A 78 20.54 -10.93 9.42
C THR A 78 20.18 -9.56 8.84
N ALA A 79 19.03 -9.05 9.25
CA ALA A 79 18.51 -7.77 8.76
C ALA A 79 19.06 -6.59 9.56
N LEU A 80 19.66 -5.63 8.85
CA LEU A 80 20.30 -4.48 9.47
C LEU A 80 19.45 -3.22 9.31
N LEU A 81 19.24 -2.52 10.42
CA LEU A 81 18.43 -1.30 10.42
C LEU A 81 19.08 -0.17 9.58
N CYS A 82 20.41 -0.16 9.48
CA CYS A 82 21.14 0.82 8.67
C CYS A 82 20.95 0.61 7.17
N GLU A 83 20.79 -0.63 6.71
CA GLU A 83 20.54 -0.96 5.29
C GLU A 83 19.14 -0.48 4.90
N VAL A 84 18.13 -0.78 5.72
CA VAL A 84 16.75 -0.28 5.51
C VAL A 84 16.72 1.25 5.49
N LYS A 85 17.45 1.90 6.42
CA LYS A 85 17.55 3.36 6.47
C LYS A 85 18.18 3.92 5.19
N ALA A 86 19.29 3.33 4.73
CA ALA A 86 19.96 3.77 3.51
C ALA A 86 19.05 3.62 2.29
N PHE A 87 18.37 2.47 2.18
CA PHE A 87 17.40 2.20 1.12
C PHE A 87 16.25 3.22 1.11
N CYS A 88 15.59 3.44 2.26
CA CYS A 88 14.44 4.35 2.33
C CYS A 88 14.81 5.81 2.03
N VAL A 89 16.03 6.24 2.37
CA VAL A 89 16.54 7.58 2.02
C VAL A 89 16.83 7.66 0.52
N ALA A 90 17.49 6.66 -0.05
CA ALA A 90 17.81 6.62 -1.49
C ALA A 90 16.54 6.65 -2.35
N ARG A 91 15.48 5.93 -1.93
CA ARG A 91 14.17 5.92 -2.58
C ARG A 91 13.31 7.17 -2.31
N GLY A 92 13.78 8.09 -1.46
CA GLY A 92 13.04 9.31 -1.13
C GLY A 92 11.75 9.06 -0.33
N TYR A 93 11.62 7.91 0.32
CA TYR A 93 10.43 7.61 1.14
C TYR A 93 10.39 8.51 2.37
N CYS A 94 11.49 8.60 3.12
CA CYS A 94 11.58 9.44 4.31
C CYS A 94 12.99 10.01 4.49
N SER A 95 13.08 11.18 5.14
CA SER A 95 14.37 11.72 5.58
C SER A 95 14.99 10.83 6.67
N ARG A 96 16.31 10.94 6.88
CA ARG A 96 17.00 10.23 7.97
C ARG A 96 16.35 10.47 9.33
N ASN A 97 16.01 11.73 9.65
CA ASN A 97 15.40 12.07 10.94
C ASN A 97 13.99 11.48 11.07
N SER A 98 13.20 11.52 9.99
CA SER A 98 11.87 10.91 9.98
C SER A 98 11.93 9.40 10.18
N LEU A 99 12.92 8.71 9.61
CA LEU A 99 13.12 7.27 9.79
C LEU A 99 13.46 6.93 11.24
N GLU A 100 14.36 7.67 11.88
CA GLU A 100 14.67 7.47 13.31
C GLU A 100 13.42 7.62 14.18
N SER A 101 12.59 8.63 13.92
CA SER A 101 11.32 8.80 14.64
C SER A 101 10.34 7.65 14.40
N ILE A 102 10.26 7.13 13.16
CA ILE A 102 9.40 5.98 12.83
C ILE A 102 9.89 4.71 13.54
N PHE A 103 11.19 4.44 13.52
CA PHE A 103 11.78 3.28 14.17
C PHE A 103 11.62 3.35 15.69
N LEU A 104 11.83 4.52 16.29
CA LEU A 104 11.57 4.74 17.71
C LEU A 104 10.10 4.47 18.06
N LEU A 105 9.16 4.95 17.23
CA LEU A 105 7.73 4.71 17.43
C LEU A 105 7.40 3.21 17.35
N PHE A 106 7.92 2.47 16.36
CA PHE A 106 7.70 1.03 16.26
C PHE A 106 8.24 0.27 17.47
N ARG A 107 9.40 0.67 18.00
CA ARG A 107 9.94 0.10 19.24
C ARG A 107 9.06 0.43 20.45
N ALA A 108 8.68 1.69 20.61
CA ALA A 108 7.87 2.15 21.73
C ALA A 108 6.48 1.49 21.75
N LEU A 109 5.92 1.17 20.58
CA LEU A 109 4.65 0.46 20.44
C LEU A 109 4.78 -1.06 20.48
N GLY A 110 5.99 -1.62 20.66
CA GLY A 110 6.20 -3.06 20.72
C GLY A 110 6.08 -3.77 19.36
N PHE A 111 6.14 -3.05 18.24
CA PHE A 111 6.10 -3.62 16.89
C PHE A 111 7.47 -4.08 16.37
N MET A 112 8.55 -3.62 17.01
CA MET A 112 9.91 -3.94 16.59
C MET A 112 10.83 -4.09 17.79
N VAL A 113 11.60 -5.16 17.81
CA VAL A 113 12.73 -5.37 18.73
C VAL A 113 14.01 -5.02 17.99
N VAL A 114 14.95 -4.36 18.68
CA VAL A 114 16.23 -3.94 18.10
C VAL A 114 17.35 -4.25 19.08
N ASP A 115 18.33 -5.02 18.61
CA ASP A 115 19.47 -5.50 19.39
C ASP A 115 20.79 -5.11 18.71
N ALA A 116 21.90 -5.22 19.45
CA ALA A 116 23.23 -5.12 18.87
C ALA A 116 23.50 -6.34 17.97
N HIS A 117 24.19 -6.12 16.85
CA HIS A 117 24.63 -7.25 16.03
C HIS A 117 25.61 -8.13 16.82
N PRO A 118 25.48 -9.47 16.76
CA PRO A 118 26.26 -10.38 17.61
C PRO A 118 27.77 -10.30 17.39
N GLU A 119 28.20 -9.97 16.17
CA GLU A 119 29.63 -9.91 15.80
C GLU A 119 30.20 -8.49 15.73
N ASP A 120 29.35 -7.47 15.61
CA ASP A 120 29.80 -6.08 15.47
C ASP A 120 28.78 -5.12 16.09
N SER A 121 28.99 -4.77 17.35
CA SER A 121 28.07 -3.96 18.15
C SER A 121 27.85 -2.54 17.62
N ARG A 122 28.54 -2.11 16.56
CA ARG A 122 28.24 -0.87 15.83
C ARG A 122 26.96 -0.98 15.02
N PHE A 123 26.60 -2.18 14.59
CA PHE A 123 25.37 -2.44 13.84
C PHE A 123 24.20 -2.79 14.75
N ARG A 124 22.99 -2.60 14.21
CA ARG A 124 21.73 -2.91 14.88
C ARG A 124 20.93 -3.88 14.01
N VAL A 125 20.62 -5.03 14.58
CA VAL A 125 19.69 -6.01 14.01
C VAL A 125 18.30 -5.74 14.55
N TYR A 126 17.28 -6.13 13.82
CA TYR A 126 15.90 -5.97 14.27
C TYR A 126 15.02 -7.16 13.87
N ALA A 127 13.92 -7.32 14.60
CA ALA A 127 12.88 -8.26 14.27
C ALA A 127 11.49 -7.60 14.47
N PRO A 128 10.54 -7.80 13.54
CA PRO A 128 9.14 -7.47 13.80
C PRO A 128 8.58 -8.39 14.90
N SER A 129 7.74 -7.82 15.76
CA SER A 129 7.00 -8.61 16.74
C SER A 129 5.85 -9.39 16.09
N ASP A 130 5.33 -10.39 16.78
CA ASP A 130 4.18 -11.16 16.27
C ASP A 130 2.91 -10.31 16.17
N GLU A 131 2.76 -9.24 16.97
CA GLU A 131 1.68 -8.26 16.78
C GLU A 131 1.87 -7.49 15.47
N ALA A 132 3.09 -7.03 15.16
CA ALA A 132 3.36 -6.37 13.88
C ALA A 132 3.07 -7.30 12.68
N CYS A 133 3.48 -8.57 12.78
CA CYS A 133 3.20 -9.57 11.76
C CYS A 133 1.68 -9.75 11.55
N ARG A 134 0.91 -9.94 12.62
CA ARG A 134 -0.55 -10.06 12.53
C ARG A 134 -1.23 -8.86 11.88
N GLU A 135 -0.82 -7.66 12.27
CA GLU A 135 -1.38 -6.42 11.72
C GLU A 135 -1.09 -6.26 10.22
N VAL A 136 0.14 -6.58 9.81
CA VAL A 136 0.52 -6.48 8.39
C VAL A 136 -0.12 -7.59 7.57
N ARG A 137 -0.22 -8.81 8.11
CA ARG A 137 -0.99 -9.88 7.45
C ARG A 137 -2.42 -9.43 7.21
N LEU A 138 -3.12 -8.91 8.22
CA LEU A 138 -4.50 -8.46 8.08
C LEU A 138 -4.66 -7.43 6.94
N MET A 139 -3.73 -6.47 6.84
CA MET A 139 -3.72 -5.52 5.72
C MET A 139 -3.48 -6.20 4.38
N LEU A 140 -2.54 -7.15 4.28
CA LEU A 140 -2.24 -7.86 3.04
C LEU A 140 -3.33 -8.87 2.64
N THR A 141 -4.08 -9.42 3.60
CA THR A 141 -5.24 -10.28 3.35
C THR A 141 -6.26 -9.55 2.48
N SER A 142 -6.43 -8.24 2.66
CA SER A 142 -7.30 -7.43 1.81
C SER A 142 -6.90 -7.39 0.33
N ILE A 143 -5.63 -7.69 0.02
CA ILE A 143 -5.09 -7.81 -1.34
C ILE A 143 -5.18 -9.27 -1.79
N THR A 144 -4.69 -10.21 -0.97
CA THR A 144 -4.63 -11.63 -1.36
C THR A 144 -6.01 -12.27 -1.48
N ASP A 145 -7.01 -11.83 -0.70
CA ASP A 145 -8.36 -12.35 -0.82
C ASP A 145 -9.06 -11.84 -2.07
N SER A 146 -8.81 -10.59 -2.47
CA SER A 146 -9.26 -10.06 -3.75
C SER A 146 -8.60 -10.81 -4.92
N LEU A 147 -7.32 -11.14 -4.81
CA LEU A 147 -6.62 -11.92 -5.82
C LEU A 147 -7.09 -13.38 -5.87
N ALA A 148 -7.43 -13.99 -4.73
CA ALA A 148 -8.03 -15.32 -4.69
C ALA A 148 -9.39 -15.37 -5.42
N LEU A 149 -10.15 -14.28 -5.36
CA LEU A 149 -11.43 -14.15 -6.05
C LEU A 149 -11.26 -13.91 -7.55
N MET A 150 -10.38 -12.98 -7.95
CA MET A 150 -10.18 -12.59 -9.36
C MET A 150 -9.24 -13.53 -10.15
N CYS A 151 -8.50 -14.39 -9.47
CA CYS A 151 -7.58 -15.37 -10.09
C CYS A 151 -7.76 -16.75 -9.44
N PRO A 152 -8.96 -17.36 -9.52
CA PRO A 152 -9.27 -18.60 -8.82
C PRO A 152 -8.43 -19.79 -9.30
N GLU A 153 -7.85 -19.72 -10.50
CA GLU A 153 -6.92 -20.70 -11.06
C GLU A 153 -5.55 -20.72 -10.35
N LYS A 154 -5.24 -19.69 -9.55
CA LYS A 154 -4.00 -19.61 -8.78
C LYS A 154 -4.22 -20.12 -7.36
N ASP A 155 -4.17 -21.45 -7.21
CA ASP A 155 -4.34 -22.15 -5.92
C ASP A 155 -3.44 -21.63 -4.79
N LEU A 156 -2.31 -21.00 -5.14
CA LEU A 156 -1.39 -20.36 -4.20
C LEU A 156 -2.08 -19.43 -3.20
N PHE A 157 -3.06 -18.62 -3.65
CA PHE A 157 -3.75 -17.71 -2.73
C PHE A 157 -4.67 -18.43 -1.76
N ARG A 158 -5.21 -19.60 -2.13
CA ARG A 158 -5.96 -20.46 -1.21
C ARG A 158 -5.02 -21.04 -0.15
N THR A 159 -3.88 -21.58 -0.57
CA THR A 159 -2.86 -22.11 0.35
C THR A 159 -2.32 -21.05 1.30
N MET A 160 -2.11 -19.82 0.82
CA MET A 160 -1.65 -18.71 1.68
C MET A 160 -2.59 -18.43 2.85
N ARG A 161 -3.90 -18.64 2.71
CA ARG A 161 -4.86 -18.42 3.81
C ARG A 161 -4.61 -19.34 5.00
N GLU A 162 -4.08 -20.54 4.75
CA GLU A 162 -3.83 -21.57 5.75
C GLU A 162 -2.46 -21.43 6.43
N MET A 163 -1.55 -20.64 5.86
CA MET A 163 -0.22 -20.38 6.44
C MET A 163 -0.33 -19.61 7.76
N ASP A 164 0.64 -19.80 8.67
CA ASP A 164 0.82 -18.90 9.81
C ASP A 164 1.29 -17.50 9.36
N ASP A 165 1.23 -16.51 10.27
CA ASP A 165 1.56 -15.11 9.96
C ASP A 165 2.96 -14.94 9.39
N ARG A 166 3.97 -15.62 9.96
CA ARG A 166 5.36 -15.43 9.54
C ARG A 166 5.60 -16.09 8.19
N SER A 167 5.08 -17.30 7.96
CA SER A 167 5.21 -17.97 6.66
C SER A 167 4.52 -17.20 5.53
N PHE A 168 3.32 -16.65 5.79
CA PHE A 168 2.63 -15.78 4.83
C PHE A 168 3.45 -14.55 4.48
N LEU A 169 3.96 -13.86 5.49
CA LEU A 169 4.73 -12.63 5.30
C LEU A 169 6.08 -12.92 4.65
N ALA A 170 6.72 -14.03 4.99
CA ALA A 170 7.97 -14.45 4.36
C ALA A 170 7.77 -14.65 2.86
N LEU A 171 6.72 -15.38 2.45
CA LEU A 171 6.39 -15.57 1.04
C LEU A 171 6.15 -14.23 0.34
N TYR A 172 5.28 -13.38 0.89
CA TYR A 172 4.94 -12.10 0.27
C TYR A 172 6.15 -11.16 0.18
N PHE A 173 6.88 -10.97 1.29
CA PHE A 173 7.92 -9.95 1.39
C PHE A 173 9.26 -10.34 0.77
N LYS A 174 9.56 -11.63 0.61
CA LYS A 174 10.69 -12.06 -0.24
C LYS A 174 10.47 -11.65 -1.69
N GLY A 175 9.28 -11.87 -2.23
CA GLY A 175 8.98 -11.41 -3.58
C GLY A 175 8.82 -9.89 -3.66
N PHE A 176 8.27 -9.24 -2.63
CA PHE A 176 8.20 -7.78 -2.56
C PHE A 176 9.59 -7.13 -2.50
N ALA A 177 10.60 -7.78 -1.91
CA ALA A 177 11.98 -7.32 -1.95
C ALA A 177 12.50 -7.19 -3.39
N GLN A 178 12.14 -8.13 -4.27
CA GLN A 178 12.45 -8.05 -5.70
C GLN A 178 11.71 -6.89 -6.38
N ILE A 179 10.43 -6.69 -6.05
CA ILE A 179 9.65 -5.53 -6.54
C ILE A 179 10.30 -4.21 -6.13
N LEU A 180 10.81 -4.12 -4.90
CA LEU A 180 11.54 -2.95 -4.39
C LEU A 180 12.86 -2.73 -5.13
N ALA A 181 13.62 -3.81 -5.40
CA ALA A 181 14.87 -3.77 -6.13
C ALA A 181 14.68 -3.34 -7.60
N ASP A 182 13.62 -3.81 -8.24
CA ASP A 182 13.26 -3.46 -9.62
C ASP A 182 12.53 -2.11 -9.73
N GLU A 183 12.32 -1.40 -8.61
CA GLU A 183 11.60 -0.13 -8.53
C GLU A 183 10.14 -0.17 -9.06
N MET A 184 9.46 -1.31 -8.91
CA MET A 184 8.12 -1.55 -9.47
C MET A 184 6.99 -1.31 -8.46
N THR A 185 7.20 -0.38 -7.53
CA THR A 185 6.16 0.02 -6.58
C THR A 185 5.09 0.87 -7.24
N VAL A 186 3.85 0.84 -6.72
CA VAL A 186 2.69 1.57 -7.27
C VAL A 186 3.01 3.05 -7.52
N ASP A 187 3.87 3.62 -6.69
CA ASP A 187 4.22 5.01 -6.80
C ASP A 187 5.09 5.32 -8.04
N VAL A 188 5.94 4.40 -8.46
CA VAL A 188 6.68 4.52 -9.73
C VAL A 188 5.75 4.26 -10.93
N LEU A 189 4.81 3.32 -10.78
CA LEU A 189 3.91 2.89 -11.86
C LEU A 189 2.75 3.87 -12.11
N LEU A 190 2.29 4.59 -11.08
CA LEU A 190 1.16 5.51 -11.14
C LEU A 190 1.47 6.80 -10.32
N PRO A 191 2.37 7.67 -10.80
CA PRO A 191 2.77 8.88 -10.06
C PRO A 191 1.61 9.85 -9.81
N ASP A 192 0.58 9.83 -10.67
CA ASP A 192 -0.58 10.72 -10.60
C ASP A 192 -1.39 10.57 -9.29
N CYS A 193 -1.25 9.46 -8.55
CA CYS A 193 -1.97 9.27 -7.29
C CYS A 193 -1.30 9.96 -6.08
N TYR A 194 -0.07 10.46 -6.23
CA TYR A 194 0.79 10.91 -5.11
C TYR A 194 0.19 12.04 -4.30
N TRP A 195 -0.42 12.99 -4.99
CA TRP A 195 -0.98 14.18 -4.37
C TRP A 195 -1.98 13.81 -3.26
N LEU A 196 -2.64 12.65 -3.40
CA LEU A 196 -3.59 12.13 -2.43
C LEU A 196 -2.93 11.14 -1.47
N VAL A 197 -2.28 10.08 -1.97
CA VAL A 197 -1.80 8.97 -1.11
C VAL A 197 -0.61 9.33 -0.20
N LYS A 198 0.10 10.44 -0.47
CA LYS A 198 1.15 10.97 0.42
C LYS A 198 0.60 11.82 1.59
N LYS A 199 -0.70 12.11 1.62
CA LYS A 199 -1.34 12.85 2.73
C LYS A 199 -1.78 11.86 3.81
N ASP A 200 -1.87 12.36 5.05
CA ASP A 200 -2.43 11.57 6.16
C ASP A 200 -3.87 11.17 5.82
N ALA A 201 -4.21 9.90 6.06
CA ALA A 201 -5.48 9.27 5.65
C ALA A 201 -5.80 9.35 4.14
N GLY A 202 -4.86 9.75 3.28
CA GLY A 202 -5.13 10.00 1.86
C GLY A 202 -5.60 8.77 1.08
N HIS A 203 -4.96 7.62 1.33
CA HIS A 203 -5.39 6.34 0.74
C HIS A 203 -6.82 5.97 1.16
N LEU A 204 -7.14 6.05 2.46
CA LEU A 204 -8.49 5.74 2.94
C LEU A 204 -9.52 6.77 2.50
N LEU A 205 -9.15 8.05 2.37
CA LEU A 205 -10.04 9.07 1.83
C LEU A 205 -10.37 8.79 0.36
N MET A 206 -9.37 8.39 -0.43
CA MET A 206 -9.57 8.01 -1.83
C MET A 206 -10.62 6.90 -1.95
N LEU A 207 -10.46 5.84 -1.16
CA LEU A 207 -11.40 4.71 -1.13
C LEU A 207 -12.76 5.10 -0.53
N ALA A 208 -12.79 5.96 0.48
CA ALA A 208 -14.04 6.44 1.07
C ALA A 208 -14.89 7.21 0.06
N ILE A 209 -14.29 8.17 -0.65
CA ILE A 209 -14.97 8.96 -1.69
C ILE A 209 -15.44 8.05 -2.84
N TYR A 210 -14.59 7.12 -3.27
CA TYR A 210 -14.94 6.17 -4.33
C TYR A 210 -16.12 5.28 -3.94
N ASN A 211 -16.05 4.62 -2.78
CA ASN A 211 -17.10 3.71 -2.33
C ASN A 211 -18.42 4.43 -2.02
N ASP A 212 -18.38 5.67 -1.54
CA ASP A 212 -19.58 6.49 -1.35
C ASP A 212 -20.22 6.87 -2.70
N ALA A 213 -19.41 7.21 -3.71
CA ALA A 213 -19.89 7.54 -5.05
C ALA A 213 -20.56 6.36 -5.76
N PHE A 214 -20.09 5.13 -5.53
CA PHE A 214 -20.55 3.89 -6.17
C PHE A 214 -21.29 2.92 -5.24
N SER A 215 -21.87 3.43 -4.15
CA SER A 215 -22.72 2.62 -3.27
C SER A 215 -23.96 2.13 -4.01
N PRO A 216 -24.42 0.87 -3.82
CA PRO A 216 -25.65 0.35 -4.45
C PRO A 216 -26.91 1.18 -4.14
N GLU A 217 -26.91 1.89 -3.02
CA GLU A 217 -28.00 2.81 -2.62
C GLU A 217 -28.00 4.12 -3.43
N ASN A 218 -27.01 4.33 -4.30
CA ASN A 218 -26.84 5.51 -5.13
C ASN A 218 -27.31 5.17 -6.57
N GLU A 219 -28.63 5.11 -6.79
CA GLU A 219 -29.28 4.68 -8.07
C GLU A 219 -28.99 5.58 -9.30
N ARG A 220 -28.21 6.63 -9.12
CA ARG A 220 -27.72 7.49 -10.19
C ARG A 220 -26.27 7.79 -9.84
N MET A 221 -25.41 8.05 -10.83
CA MET A 221 -24.10 8.68 -10.62
C MET A 221 -24.25 10.14 -10.10
N THR A 222 -25.21 10.37 -9.20
CA THR A 222 -25.58 11.63 -8.55
C THR A 222 -25.66 11.37 -7.05
N PHE A 223 -24.51 11.52 -6.39
CA PHE A 223 -24.37 11.98 -5.00
C PHE A 223 -25.18 11.31 -3.88
N LYS A 224 -24.47 10.52 -3.07
CA LYS A 224 -24.50 10.70 -1.61
C LYS A 224 -23.44 11.74 -1.24
N SER A 225 -23.85 12.80 -0.52
CA SER A 225 -22.89 13.69 0.11
C SER A 225 -22.44 13.07 1.42
N SER A 226 -21.34 12.31 1.45
CA SER A 226 -20.58 12.30 2.69
C SER A 226 -20.15 13.74 2.95
N SER A 227 -20.82 14.38 3.90
CA SER A 227 -20.43 15.73 4.30
C SER A 227 -18.95 15.67 4.70
N TYR A 228 -18.20 16.76 4.49
CA TYR A 228 -16.82 16.82 4.99
C TYR A 228 -16.70 16.45 6.48
N LEU A 229 -17.81 16.58 7.24
CA LEU A 229 -17.89 16.14 8.63
C LEU A 229 -17.92 14.61 8.76
N ALA A 230 -18.72 13.90 7.96
CA ALA A 230 -18.78 12.43 7.97
C ALA A 230 -17.43 11.81 7.59
N LEU A 231 -16.80 12.30 6.51
CA LEU A 231 -15.45 11.86 6.11
C LEU A 231 -14.41 12.17 7.19
N ALA A 232 -14.46 13.36 7.79
CA ALA A 232 -13.54 13.74 8.86
C ALA A 232 -13.68 12.84 10.09
N GLN A 233 -14.91 12.51 10.49
CA GLN A 233 -15.20 11.62 11.62
C GLN A 233 -14.72 10.19 11.34
N GLN A 234 -15.12 9.61 10.20
CA GLN A 234 -14.73 8.26 9.79
C GLN A 234 -13.21 8.10 9.71
N LEU A 235 -12.54 9.13 9.18
CA LEU A 235 -11.09 9.10 8.97
C LEU A 235 -10.31 9.73 10.13
N SER A 236 -10.94 10.16 11.22
CA SER A 236 -10.25 10.76 12.37
C SER A 236 -9.23 11.86 12.00
N VAL A 237 -9.64 12.71 11.05
CA VAL A 237 -8.89 13.89 10.57
C VAL A 237 -9.75 15.13 10.69
N SER A 238 -9.13 16.31 10.65
CA SER A 238 -9.90 17.55 10.72
C SER A 238 -10.72 17.76 9.44
N LYS A 239 -11.89 18.40 9.58
CA LYS A 239 -12.69 18.87 8.45
C LYS A 239 -11.88 19.78 7.51
N THR A 240 -10.98 20.60 8.07
CA THR A 240 -10.07 21.46 7.32
C THR A 240 -9.09 20.65 6.45
N HIS A 241 -8.59 19.52 6.95
CA HIS A 241 -7.75 18.60 6.19
C HIS A 241 -8.49 18.03 4.98
N ILE A 242 -9.73 17.54 5.19
CA ILE A 242 -10.60 17.06 4.10
C ILE A 242 -10.83 18.16 3.05
N ILE A 243 -11.20 19.38 3.49
CA ILE A 243 -11.45 20.52 2.59
C ILE A 243 -10.21 20.85 1.74
N ARG A 244 -9.01 20.82 2.34
CA ARG A 244 -7.76 21.09 1.60
C ARG A 244 -7.49 20.04 0.53
N MET A 245 -7.62 18.75 0.86
CA MET A 245 -7.43 17.67 -0.12
C MET A 245 -8.47 17.74 -1.24
N VAL A 246 -9.72 18.03 -0.90
CA VAL A 246 -10.78 18.19 -1.90
C VAL A 246 -10.50 19.38 -2.83
N ARG A 247 -10.06 20.52 -2.30
CA ARG A 247 -9.66 21.69 -3.12
C ARG A 247 -8.52 21.35 -4.08
N GLU A 248 -7.49 20.66 -3.58
CA GLU A 248 -6.38 20.18 -4.41
C GLU A 248 -6.89 19.24 -5.52
N GLY A 249 -7.88 18.39 -5.23
CA GLY A 249 -8.53 17.53 -6.22
C GLY A 249 -9.38 18.30 -7.24
N VAL A 250 -10.02 19.42 -6.85
CA VAL A 250 -10.73 20.31 -7.79
C VAL A 250 -9.74 20.97 -8.76
N GLU A 251 -8.63 21.50 -8.24
CA GLU A 251 -7.56 22.11 -9.06
C GLU A 251 -6.99 21.13 -10.08
N LYS A 252 -6.99 19.82 -9.76
CA LYS A 252 -6.52 18.74 -10.62
C LYS A 252 -7.60 18.13 -11.52
N GLY A 253 -8.83 18.64 -11.49
CA GLY A 253 -9.93 18.14 -12.32
C GLY A 253 -10.48 16.77 -11.91
N TYR A 254 -10.27 16.36 -10.66
CA TYR A 254 -10.85 15.14 -10.09
C TYR A 254 -12.24 15.37 -9.52
N PHE A 255 -12.51 16.59 -9.06
CA PHE A 255 -13.76 16.94 -8.42
C PHE A 255 -14.33 18.26 -8.93
N LYS A 256 -15.64 18.46 -8.75
CA LYS A 256 -16.30 19.77 -8.87
C LYS A 256 -17.14 20.02 -7.63
N VAL A 257 -17.01 21.19 -7.01
CA VAL A 257 -17.76 21.52 -5.79
C VAL A 257 -18.97 22.37 -6.15
N HIS A 258 -20.16 21.88 -5.79
CA HIS A 258 -21.43 22.57 -5.98
C HIS A 258 -21.85 23.37 -4.75
N ALA A 259 -23.01 24.03 -4.85
CA ALA A 259 -23.67 24.67 -3.72
C ALA A 259 -23.78 23.71 -2.52
N LYS A 260 -23.81 24.26 -1.30
CA LYS A 260 -23.88 23.49 -0.04
C LYS A 260 -22.71 22.52 0.19
N LYS A 261 -21.58 22.70 -0.52
CA LYS A 261 -20.36 21.87 -0.39
C LYS A 261 -20.55 20.40 -0.82
N GLN A 262 -21.45 20.17 -1.78
CA GLN A 262 -21.58 18.86 -2.42
C GLN A 262 -20.41 18.64 -3.39
N LEU A 263 -19.84 17.43 -3.41
CA LEU A 263 -18.57 17.13 -4.08
C LEU A 263 -18.74 16.24 -5.30
N GLU A 264 -18.96 16.77 -6.50
CA GLU A 264 -18.98 16.00 -7.74
C GLU A 264 -17.69 15.21 -7.98
N VAL A 265 -17.81 13.89 -8.16
CA VAL A 265 -16.71 13.00 -8.51
C VAL A 265 -16.66 12.88 -10.03
N LEU A 266 -15.55 13.33 -10.62
CA LEU A 266 -15.40 13.33 -12.08
C LEU A 266 -14.82 11.99 -12.57
N PRO A 267 -15.06 11.60 -13.83
CA PRO A 267 -14.53 10.35 -14.39
C PRO A 267 -13.01 10.19 -14.28
N ALA A 268 -12.27 11.30 -14.23
CA ALA A 268 -10.82 11.28 -14.00
C ALA A 268 -10.46 10.68 -12.63
N PHE A 269 -11.24 10.96 -11.58
CA PHE A 269 -11.01 10.40 -10.25
C PHE A 269 -11.33 8.91 -10.22
N VAL A 270 -12.45 8.52 -10.82
CA VAL A 270 -12.86 7.10 -10.95
C VAL A 270 -11.74 6.28 -11.60
N ARG A 271 -11.21 6.76 -12.74
CA ARG A 271 -10.06 6.13 -13.41
C ARG A 271 -8.81 6.09 -12.54
N LEU A 272 -8.52 7.16 -11.79
CA LEU A 272 -7.37 7.19 -10.88
C LEU A 272 -7.48 6.09 -9.81
N VAL A 273 -8.61 5.98 -9.12
CA VAL A 273 -8.80 5.00 -8.05
C VAL A 273 -8.77 3.58 -8.60
N ARG A 274 -9.47 3.33 -9.71
CA ARG A 274 -9.46 2.02 -10.37
C ARG A 274 -8.04 1.62 -10.78
N ARG A 275 -7.30 2.48 -11.46
CA ARG A 275 -5.90 2.19 -11.82
C ARG A 275 -5.02 1.98 -10.60
N PHE A 276 -5.18 2.78 -9.55
CA PHE A 276 -4.42 2.62 -8.31
C PHE A 276 -4.65 1.23 -7.69
N MET A 277 -5.91 0.80 -7.60
CA MET A 277 -6.26 -0.51 -7.05
C MET A 277 -5.80 -1.65 -7.95
N ALA A 278 -5.94 -1.52 -9.27
CA ALA A 278 -5.45 -2.48 -10.24
C ALA A 278 -3.93 -2.69 -10.12
N PHE A 279 -3.16 -1.61 -10.01
CA PHE A 279 -1.71 -1.70 -9.78
C PHE A 279 -1.38 -2.26 -8.40
N SER A 280 -2.14 -1.93 -7.36
CA SER A 280 -1.93 -2.48 -6.02
C SER A 280 -2.14 -4.00 -5.98
N PHE A 281 -3.20 -4.50 -6.62
CA PHE A 281 -3.46 -5.92 -6.77
C PHE A 281 -2.42 -6.60 -7.66
N ALA A 282 -2.05 -6.00 -8.81
CA ALA A 282 -1.02 -6.54 -9.69
C ALA A 282 0.34 -6.66 -8.98
N VAL A 283 0.78 -5.62 -8.29
CA VAL A 283 2.01 -5.67 -7.48
C VAL A 283 1.91 -6.76 -6.40
N GLY A 284 0.76 -6.90 -5.74
CA GLY A 284 0.52 -7.98 -4.78
C GLY A 284 0.62 -9.38 -5.40
N LEU A 285 0.07 -9.58 -6.59
CA LEU A 285 0.17 -10.83 -7.34
C LEU A 285 1.62 -11.17 -7.66
N HIS A 286 2.34 -10.20 -8.26
CA HIS A 286 3.73 -10.39 -8.65
C HIS A 286 4.65 -10.59 -7.45
N ALA A 287 4.39 -9.94 -6.31
CA ALA A 287 5.11 -10.19 -5.07
C ALA A 287 4.94 -11.66 -4.60
N VAL A 288 3.72 -12.17 -4.61
CA VAL A 288 3.45 -13.56 -4.21
C VAL A 288 4.08 -14.57 -5.18
N GLU A 289 3.95 -14.36 -6.49
CA GLU A 289 4.52 -15.25 -7.50
C GLU A 289 6.05 -15.30 -7.45
N ARG A 290 6.70 -14.15 -7.25
CA ARG A 290 8.15 -14.05 -7.10
C ARG A 290 8.65 -14.69 -5.81
N GLY A 291 7.93 -14.49 -4.70
CA GLY A 291 8.24 -15.12 -3.44
C GLY A 291 8.19 -16.65 -3.52
N LYS A 292 7.24 -17.20 -4.29
CA LYS A 292 7.15 -18.65 -4.52
C LYS A 292 8.35 -19.17 -5.32
N ARG A 293 8.79 -18.44 -6.36
CA ARG A 293 9.95 -18.84 -7.18
C ARG A 293 11.25 -18.87 -6.38
N ASP A 294 11.39 -18.00 -5.38
CA ASP A 294 12.55 -17.97 -4.48
C ASP A 294 12.54 -19.10 -3.42
N ALA A 295 11.39 -19.73 -3.20
CA ALA A 295 11.23 -20.85 -2.27
C ALA A 295 11.41 -22.24 -2.91
N CYS A 296 11.49 -22.31 -4.25
CA CYS A 296 11.74 -23.52 -5.03
C CYS A 296 13.18 -23.56 -5.51
#